data_AF-A0A0N8TGB8-F1
#
_entry.id   AF-A0A0N8TGB8-F1
#
_cell.length_a   1.000
_cell.length_b   1.000
_cell.length_c   1.000
_cell.angle_alpha   90.00
_cell.angle_beta   90.00
_cell.angle_gamma   90.00
#
_symmetry.space_group_name_H-M   'P 1'
#
loop_
_entity.id
_entity.type
_entity.pdbx_description
1 polymer ?
#
loop_
_entity_poly.entity_id
_entity_poly.type
_entity_poly.pdbx_seq_one_letter_code
_entity_poly.pdbx_strand_id
1 'polypeptide(L)'
;MAGEFGPVQDTPIELVRVQVMCIRGDRSAAATARIDELMTEYQTVQDAVALKMATDEQLKALPAVEAELNAHRVYRVKLAQLDTLPGYPLDFEWPTPPANPFVYEPPEPEAPAQDVSDDDQQST
;
A
#
# COMPACT_ATOMS: atom_id res chain seq x y z
N MET A 1 -35.27 41.73 15.06
CA MET A 1 -34.44 41.13 16.12
C MET A 1 -33.50 40.15 15.44
N ALA A 2 -32.20 40.45 15.42
CA ALA A 2 -31.18 39.52 14.95
C ALA A 2 -30.80 38.64 16.15
N GLY A 3 -30.99 37.33 16.03
CA GLY A 3 -30.53 36.39 17.05
C GLY A 3 -29.02 36.24 16.94
N GLU A 4 -28.30 36.73 17.94
CA GLU A 4 -26.90 36.40 18.14
C GLU A 4 -26.82 34.92 18.51
N PHE A 5 -26.53 34.07 17.52
CA PHE A 5 -26.05 32.72 17.82
C PHE A 5 -24.71 32.89 18.54
N GLY A 6 -24.66 32.49 19.81
CA GLY A 6 -23.42 32.44 20.59
C GLY A 6 -22.35 31.56 19.92
N PRO A 7 -21.10 31.60 20.41
CA PRO A 7 -19.99 30.90 19.79
C PRO A 7 -20.31 29.40 19.62
N VAL A 8 -20.08 28.88 18.41
CA VAL A 8 -20.14 27.45 18.14
C VAL A 8 -19.14 26.78 19.08
N GLN A 9 -19.62 25.90 19.96
CA GLN A 9 -18.72 25.14 20.81
C GLN A 9 -17.84 24.26 19.93
N ASP A 10 -16.53 24.31 20.14
CA ASP A 10 -15.61 23.39 19.48
C ASP A 10 -16.02 21.94 19.80
N THR A 11 -15.99 21.08 18.79
CA THR A 11 -16.28 19.66 19.00
C THR A 11 -15.25 19.09 19.96
N PRO A 12 -15.67 18.40 21.05
CA PRO A 12 -14.74 17.76 21.97
C PRO A 12 -13.75 16.86 21.22
N ILE A 13 -12.45 17.04 21.47
CA ILE A 13 -11.38 16.31 20.79
C ILE A 13 -11.56 14.78 20.87
N GLU A 14 -12.16 14.28 21.95
CA GLU A 14 -12.46 12.85 22.12
C GLU A 14 -13.50 12.35 21.11
N LEU A 15 -14.50 13.16 20.75
CA LEU A 15 -15.46 12.78 19.71
C LEU A 15 -14.78 12.74 18.33
N VAL A 16 -13.83 13.65 18.08
CA VAL A 16 -13.01 13.61 16.86
C VAL A 16 -12.14 12.34 16.82
N ARG A 17 -11.51 11.97 17.95
CA ARG A 17 -10.73 10.71 18.05
C ARG A 17 -11.60 9.50 17.73
N VAL A 18 -12.80 9.41 18.32
CA VAL A 18 -13.72 8.30 18.06
C VAL A 18 -14.06 8.21 16.56
N GLN A 19 -14.41 9.33 15.93
CA GLN A 19 -14.72 9.36 14.50
C GLN A 19 -13.54 8.90 13.64
N VAL A 20 -12.34 9.39 13.94
CA VAL A 20 -11.10 8.99 13.25
C VAL A 20 -10.84 7.49 13.44
N MET A 21 -11.03 6.96 14.65
CA MET A 21 -10.85 5.53 14.93
C MET A 21 -11.86 4.64 14.18
N CYS A 22 -13.12 5.10 14.04
CA CYS A 22 -14.12 4.40 13.22
C CYS A 22 -13.69 4.35 11.75
N ILE A 23 -13.32 5.48 11.16
CA ILE A 23 -12.87 5.54 9.75
C ILE A 23 -11.61 4.68 9.54
N ARG A 24 -10.65 4.74 10.48
CA ARG A 24 -9.46 3.87 10.47
C ARG A 24 -9.86 2.39 10.49
N GLY A 25 -10.84 2.04 11.32
CA GLY A 25 -11.38 0.68 11.43
C GLY A 25 -11.93 0.18 10.10
N ASP A 26 -12.84 0.95 9.48
CA ASP A 26 -13.46 0.58 8.19
C ASP A 26 -12.42 0.39 7.09
N ARG A 27 -11.46 1.34 6.98
CA ARG A 27 -10.37 1.26 6.00
C ARG A 27 -9.45 0.06 6.26
N SER A 28 -9.17 -0.26 7.51
CA SER A 28 -8.33 -1.40 7.89
C SER A 28 -9.03 -2.73 7.61
N ALA A 29 -10.35 -2.80 7.82
CA ALA A 29 -11.17 -3.94 7.48
C ALA A 29 -11.19 -4.19 5.97
N ALA A 30 -11.43 -3.14 5.17
CA ALA A 30 -11.38 -3.22 3.71
C ALA A 30 -10.00 -3.67 3.20
N ALA A 31 -8.91 -3.10 3.74
CA ALA A 31 -7.55 -3.52 3.40
C ALA A 31 -7.28 -4.99 3.77
N THR A 32 -7.81 -5.45 4.90
CA THR A 32 -7.65 -6.84 5.35
C THR A 32 -8.40 -7.80 4.44
N ALA A 33 -9.64 -7.51 4.07
CA ALA A 33 -10.40 -8.32 3.11
C ALA A 33 -9.65 -8.48 1.78
N ARG A 34 -9.10 -7.37 1.24
CA ARG A 34 -8.31 -7.43 0.00
C ARG A 34 -7.00 -8.20 0.14
N ILE A 35 -6.33 -8.10 1.30
CA ILE A 35 -5.13 -8.90 1.62
C ILE A 35 -5.47 -10.39 1.63
N ASP A 36 -6.59 -10.79 2.24
CA ASP A 36 -6.98 -12.20 2.35
C ASP A 36 -7.33 -12.79 0.98
N GLU A 37 -8.01 -12.01 0.11
CA GLU A 37 -8.26 -12.37 -1.29
C GLU A 37 -6.95 -12.61 -2.06
N LEU A 38 -6.04 -11.62 -2.03
CA LEU A 38 -4.76 -11.69 -2.75
C LEU A 38 -3.85 -12.78 -2.20
N MET A 39 -3.88 -13.04 -0.89
CA MET A 39 -3.11 -14.12 -0.28
C MET A 39 -3.61 -15.49 -0.75
N THR A 40 -4.94 -15.66 -0.87
CA THR A 40 -5.55 -16.87 -1.41
C THR A 40 -5.16 -17.07 -2.88
N GLU A 41 -5.21 -16.02 -3.69
CA GLU A 41 -4.78 -16.06 -5.09
C GLU A 41 -3.29 -16.42 -5.22
N TYR A 42 -2.43 -15.73 -4.48
CA TYR A 42 -0.99 -15.97 -4.46
C TYR A 42 -0.66 -17.42 -4.07
N GLN A 43 -1.29 -17.94 -3.00
CA GLN A 43 -1.12 -19.33 -2.56
C GLN A 43 -1.59 -20.32 -3.62
N THR A 44 -2.72 -20.06 -4.27
CA THR A 44 -3.24 -20.93 -5.34
C THR A 44 -2.26 -21.02 -6.51
N VAL A 45 -1.66 -19.90 -6.91
CA VAL A 45 -0.64 -19.90 -7.97
C VAL A 45 0.63 -20.62 -7.52
N GLN A 46 1.10 -20.40 -6.28
CA GLN A 46 2.26 -21.11 -5.73
C GLN A 46 2.06 -22.63 -5.66
N ASP A 47 0.88 -23.07 -5.25
CA ASP A 47 0.52 -24.50 -5.25
C ASP A 47 0.50 -25.05 -6.69
N ALA A 48 -0.06 -24.30 -7.64
CA ALA A 48 -0.03 -24.68 -9.05
C ALA A 48 1.41 -24.78 -9.59
N VAL A 49 2.32 -23.90 -9.17
CA VAL A 49 3.75 -23.99 -9.51
C VAL A 49 4.37 -25.26 -8.92
N ALA A 50 4.17 -25.51 -7.63
CA ALA A 50 4.72 -26.68 -6.94
C ALA A 50 4.23 -28.01 -7.54
N LEU A 51 2.97 -28.03 -7.98
CA LEU A 51 2.34 -29.18 -8.63
C LEU A 51 2.61 -29.27 -10.13
N LYS A 52 3.37 -28.33 -10.72
CA LYS A 52 3.64 -28.23 -12.16
C LYS A 52 2.37 -28.09 -13.02
N MET A 53 1.38 -27.40 -12.47
CA MET A 53 0.07 -27.12 -13.08
C MET A 53 -0.14 -25.63 -13.41
N ALA A 54 0.81 -24.76 -13.07
CA ALA A 54 0.71 -23.33 -13.33
C ALA A 54 0.69 -23.02 -14.83
N THR A 55 -0.18 -22.08 -15.24
CA THR A 55 -0.22 -21.54 -16.60
C THR A 55 0.75 -20.38 -16.77
N ASP A 56 1.15 -20.08 -18.01
CA ASP A 56 1.99 -18.92 -18.32
C ASP A 56 1.34 -17.60 -17.89
N GLU A 57 0.02 -17.50 -17.96
CA GLU A 57 -0.73 -16.33 -17.51
C GLU A 57 -0.65 -16.16 -15.98
N GLN A 58 -0.81 -17.24 -15.23
CA GLN A 58 -0.65 -17.23 -13.77
C GLN A 58 0.77 -16.82 -13.36
N LEU A 59 1.79 -17.35 -14.05
CA LEU A 59 3.19 -17.00 -13.80
C LEU A 59 3.47 -15.52 -14.10
N LYS A 60 2.91 -14.99 -15.19
CA LYS A 60 3.06 -13.56 -15.56
C LYS A 60 2.33 -12.62 -14.63
N ALA A 61 1.20 -13.05 -14.06
CA ALA A 61 0.41 -12.23 -13.13
C ALA A 61 0.99 -12.23 -11.70
N LEU A 62 1.72 -13.28 -11.31
CA LEU A 62 2.21 -13.48 -9.95
C LEU A 62 2.96 -12.25 -9.36
N PRO A 63 3.86 -11.57 -10.10
CA PRO A 63 4.54 -10.37 -9.58
C PRO A 63 3.56 -9.22 -9.27
N ALA A 64 2.51 -9.06 -10.08
CA ALA A 64 1.51 -8.03 -9.85
C ALA A 64 0.65 -8.33 -8.61
N VAL A 65 0.27 -9.60 -8.42
CA VAL A 65 -0.47 -10.06 -7.23
C VAL A 65 0.36 -9.83 -5.96
N GLU A 66 1.65 -10.16 -5.99
CA GLU A 66 2.55 -9.94 -4.86
C GLU A 66 2.74 -8.44 -4.57
N ALA A 67 2.89 -7.62 -5.60
CA ALA A 67 3.02 -6.17 -5.46
C ALA A 67 1.76 -5.55 -4.85
N GLU A 68 0.57 -5.94 -5.31
CA GLU A 68 -0.71 -5.46 -4.77
C GLU A 68 -0.87 -5.88 -3.29
N LEU A 69 -0.55 -7.14 -2.97
CA LEU A 69 -0.58 -7.67 -1.61
C LEU A 69 0.30 -6.84 -0.67
N ASN A 70 1.53 -6.54 -1.10
CA ASN A 70 2.46 -5.73 -0.33
C ASN A 70 2.01 -4.28 -0.19
N ALA A 71 1.41 -3.69 -1.24
CA ALA A 71 0.85 -2.34 -1.18
C ALA A 71 -0.27 -2.23 -0.14
N HIS A 72 -1.18 -3.21 -0.10
CA HIS A 72 -2.23 -3.24 0.93
C HIS A 72 -1.69 -3.47 2.34
N ARG A 73 -0.65 -4.31 2.50
CA ARG A 73 0.03 -4.49 3.80
C ARG A 73 0.65 -3.18 4.28
N VAL A 74 1.38 -2.47 3.43
CA VAL A 74 1.95 -1.15 3.75
C VAL A 74 0.86 -0.16 4.13
N TYR A 75 -0.23 -0.10 3.36
CA TYR A 75 -1.36 0.77 3.67
C TYR A 75 -1.98 0.46 5.04
N ARG A 76 -2.21 -0.82 5.36
CA ARG A 76 -2.74 -1.22 6.67
C ARG A 76 -1.80 -0.87 7.82
N VAL A 77 -0.48 -1.00 7.63
CA VAL A 77 0.51 -0.56 8.64
C VAL A 77 0.45 0.95 8.84
N LYS A 78 0.38 1.74 7.76
CA LYS A 78 0.24 3.20 7.84
C LYS A 78 -1.04 3.60 8.59
N LEU A 79 -2.16 2.91 8.36
CA LEU A 79 -3.41 3.13 9.10
C LEU A 79 -3.26 2.81 10.60
N ALA A 80 -2.51 1.77 10.95
CA ALA A 80 -2.28 1.41 12.35
C ALA A 80 -1.46 2.45 13.12
N GLN A 81 -0.67 3.27 12.41
CA GLN A 81 0.26 4.26 12.97
C GLN A 81 -0.26 5.70 12.87
N LEU A 82 -1.55 5.91 12.58
CA LEU A 82 -2.12 7.27 12.42
C LEU A 82 -1.88 8.20 13.60
N ASP A 83 -1.89 7.66 14.82
CA ASP A 83 -1.67 8.41 16.06
C ASP A 83 -0.23 8.93 16.22
N THR A 84 0.69 8.46 15.38
CA THR A 84 2.07 8.96 15.30
C THR A 84 2.22 10.13 14.33
N LEU A 85 1.20 10.44 13.52
CA LEU A 85 1.26 11.52 12.54
C LEU A 85 1.14 12.89 13.18
N PRO A 86 1.88 13.90 12.69
CA PRO A 86 1.74 15.27 13.15
C PRO A 86 0.30 15.77 12.90
N GLY A 87 -0.24 16.49 13.88
CA GLY A 87 -1.59 17.06 13.81
C GLY A 87 -2.75 16.09 14.11
N TYR A 88 -2.46 14.81 14.36
CA TYR A 88 -3.49 13.86 14.81
C TYR A 88 -4.15 14.32 16.13
N PRO A 89 -5.49 14.24 16.28
CA PRO A 89 -6.48 13.73 15.32
C PRO A 89 -7.14 14.82 14.44
N LEU A 90 -6.73 16.08 14.57
CA LEU A 90 -7.48 17.22 14.03
C LEU A 90 -7.08 17.59 12.60
N ASP A 91 -5.80 17.51 12.28
CA ASP A 91 -5.23 18.00 11.02
C ASP A 91 -4.05 17.11 10.60
N PHE A 92 -4.37 15.90 10.15
CA PHE A 92 -3.38 14.94 9.67
C PHE A 92 -3.75 14.43 8.28
N GLU A 93 -2.75 14.02 7.52
CA GLU A 93 -2.96 13.41 6.20
C GLU A 93 -3.28 11.93 6.34
N TRP A 94 -4.39 11.52 5.73
CA TRP A 94 -4.70 10.11 5.65
C TRP A 94 -3.76 9.39 4.68
N PRO A 95 -3.27 8.18 5.02
CA PRO A 95 -2.59 7.32 4.07
C PRO A 95 -3.45 7.11 2.82
N THR A 96 -2.80 7.16 1.66
CA THR A 96 -3.47 6.88 0.37
C THR A 96 -3.61 5.37 0.21
N PRO A 97 -4.82 4.84 -0.09
CA PRO A 97 -5.00 3.43 -0.41
C PRO A 97 -4.32 3.08 -1.74
N PRO A 98 -3.98 1.80 -1.98
CA PRO A 98 -3.57 1.34 -3.31
C PRO A 98 -4.64 1.66 -4.37
N ALA A 99 -4.21 1.91 -5.61
CA ALA A 99 -5.11 2.19 -6.71
C ALA A 99 -6.06 1.01 -6.99
N ASN A 100 -7.27 1.30 -7.45
CA ASN A 100 -8.23 0.30 -7.90
C ASN A 100 -8.78 0.71 -9.30
N PRO A 101 -8.43 -0.01 -10.39
CA PRO A 101 -7.59 -1.21 -10.41
C PRO A 101 -6.13 -0.92 -10.03
N PHE A 102 -5.45 -1.91 -9.46
CA PHE A 102 -4.03 -1.81 -9.13
C PHE A 102 -3.18 -1.81 -10.41
N VAL A 103 -2.21 -0.91 -10.49
CA VAL A 103 -1.28 -0.80 -11.62
C VAL A 103 0.09 -1.27 -11.15
N TYR A 104 0.57 -2.36 -11.75
CA TYR A 104 1.90 -2.89 -11.53
C TYR A 104 2.83 -2.46 -12.67
N GLU A 105 3.90 -1.75 -12.33
CA GLU A 105 5.01 -1.48 -13.22
C GLU A 105 6.18 -2.40 -12.83
N PRO A 106 6.57 -3.36 -13.68
CA PRO A 106 7.74 -4.18 -13.44
C PRO A 106 8.99 -3.30 -13.29
N PRO A 107 9.93 -3.63 -12.40
CA PRO A 107 11.19 -2.91 -12.32
C PRO A 107 11.90 -2.99 -13.67
N GLU A 108 12.44 -1.87 -14.15
CA GLU A 108 13.27 -1.85 -15.35
C GLU A 108 14.45 -2.83 -15.14
N PRO A 109 14.76 -3.69 -16.13
CA PRO A 109 15.91 -4.57 -16.03
C PRO A 109 17.16 -3.69 -15.86
N GLU A 110 17.91 -3.91 -14.78
CA GLU A 110 19.21 -3.26 -14.59
C GLU A 110 20.06 -3.52 -15.84
N ALA A 111 20.44 -2.44 -16.53
CA ALA A 111 21.32 -2.55 -17.68
C ALA A 111 22.57 -3.32 -17.26
N PRO A 112 23.07 -4.26 -18.09
CA PRO A 112 24.24 -5.04 -17.75
C PRO A 112 25.36 -4.06 -17.38
N ALA A 113 25.91 -4.20 -16.18
CA ALA A 113 27.06 -3.43 -15.73
C ALA A 113 28.10 -3.47 -16.86
N GLN A 114 28.42 -2.30 -17.43
CA GLN A 114 29.45 -2.21 -18.45
C GLN A 114 30.73 -2.73 -17.81
N ASP A 115 31.16 -3.91 -18.27
CA ASP A 115 32.46 -4.47 -17.99
C ASP A 115 33.49 -3.48 -18.55
N VAL A 116 33.96 -2.57 -17.70
CA VAL A 116 35.11 -1.71 -17.96
C VAL A 116 36.33 -2.62 -17.94
N SER A 117 36.52 -3.36 -19.04
CA SER A 117 37.80 -3.96 -19.37
C SER A 117 38.79 -2.82 -19.64
N ASP A 118 39.63 -2.57 -18.65
CA ASP A 118 40.77 -1.67 -18.64
C ASP A 118 41.85 -2.23 -19.58
N ASP A 119 41.70 -2.02 -20.89
CA ASP A 119 42.68 -2.39 -21.91
C ASP A 119 43.04 -1.14 -22.72
N ASP A 120 43.89 -0.28 -22.15
CA ASP A 120 44.80 0.58 -22.93
C ASP A 120 45.85 1.25 -22.03
N GLN A 121 46.88 0.49 -21.63
CA GLN A 121 48.17 1.07 -21.25
C GLN A 121 49.31 0.32 -21.95
N GLN A 122 49.42 0.51 -23.27
CA GLN A 122 50.70 0.42 -23.97
C GLN A 122 50.90 1.67 -24.83
N SER A 123 51.43 2.74 -24.23
CA SER A 123 52.08 3.81 -25.00
C SER A 123 53.52 3.42 -25.32
N THR A 124 53.82 3.53 -26.62
CA THR A 124 55.13 3.40 -27.28
C THR A 124 56.08 4.53 -26.90
#